data_AF-F2IED3-F1
#
_entry.id   AF-F2IED3-F1
#
_cell.length_a   1.000
_cell.length_b   1.000
_cell.length_c   1.000
_cell.angle_alpha   90.00
_cell.angle_beta   90.00
_cell.angle_gamma   90.00
#
_symmetry.space_group_name_H-M   'P 1'
#
loop_
_entity.id
_entity.type
_entity.pdbx_description
1 polymer ?
#
loop_
_entity_poly.entity_id
_entity_poly.type
_entity_poly.pdbx_seq_one_letter_code
_entity_poly.pdbx_strand_id
1 'polypeptide(L)' 'MGKFGAFEIILILAVVVLLFGGKKIPELMKGLGKGIKEFKDASKGEESSTPTTEEKVK' A
#
# COMPACT_ATOMS: atom_id res chain seq x y z
N MET A 1 27.62 -0.75 14.55
CA MET A 1 27.40 -1.75 13.49
C MET A 1 25.90 -1.79 13.16
N GLY A 2 25.39 -0.85 12.36
CA GLY A 2 23.92 -0.69 12.26
C GLY A 2 23.42 0.29 11.18
N LYS A 3 24.24 0.60 10.16
CA LYS A 3 23.83 1.46 9.04
C LYS A 3 23.90 0.77 7.68
N PHE A 4 24.56 -0.39 7.59
CA PHE A 4 24.75 -1.11 6.32
C PHE A 4 23.42 -1.64 5.76
N GLY A 5 22.58 -2.30 6.58
CA GLY A 5 21.31 -2.86 6.10
C GLY A 5 20.32 -1.81 5.57
N ALA A 6 20.20 -0.66 6.23
CA ALA A 6 19.29 0.40 5.76
C ALA A 6 19.78 1.07 4.47
N PHE A 7 21.10 1.27 4.32
CA PHE A 7 21.68 1.85 3.11
C PHE A 7 21.58 0.92 1.90
N GLU A 8 21.78 -0.39 2.08
CA GLU A 8 21.58 -1.38 1.01
C GLU A 8 20.13 -1.40 0.52
N ILE A 9 19.17 -1.41 1.44
CA ILE A 9 17.75 -1.36 1.08
C ILE A 9 17.42 -0.09 0.30
N ILE A 10 17.94 1.07 0.73
CA ILE A 10 17.75 2.35 0.03
C ILE A 10 18.37 2.32 -1.37
N LEU A 11 19.57 1.76 -1.53
CA LEU A 11 20.22 1.64 -2.84
C LEU A 11 19.43 0.73 -3.79
N ILE A 12 18.94 -0.40 -3.29
CA ILE A 12 18.10 -1.32 -4.08
C ILE A 12 16.81 -0.61 -4.51
N LEU A 13 16.12 0.06 -3.58
CA LEU A 13 14.91 0.83 -3.91
C LEU A 13 15.19 1.94 -4.92
N ALA A 14 16.32 2.64 -4.82
CA ALA A 14 16.71 3.67 -5.77
C ALA A 14 16.91 3.09 -7.18
N VAL A 15 17.58 1.94 -7.32
CA VAL A 15 17.75 1.25 -8.61
C VAL A 15 16.41 0.81 -9.18
N VAL A 16 15.54 0.20 -8.36
CA VAL A 16 14.19 -0.20 -8.79
C VAL A 16 13.39 1.01 -9.28
N VAL A 17 13.44 2.14 -8.57
CA VAL A 17 12.76 3.38 -8.96
C VAL A 17 13.35 3.97 -10.25
N LEU A 18 14.65 3.84 -10.50
CA LEU A 18 15.30 4.25 -11.75
C LEU A 18 14.85 3.39 -12.94
N LEU A 19 14.70 2.07 -12.76
CA LEU A 19 14.29 1.15 -13.81
C LEU A 19 12.79 1.26 -14.13
N PHE A 20 11.94 1.31 -13.11
CA PHE A 20 10.48 1.33 -13.29
C PHE A 20 9.90 2.76 -13.36
N GLY A 21 10.65 3.76 -12.90
CA GLY A 21 10.20 5.13 -12.74
C GLY A 21 9.38 5.36 -11.47
N GLY A 22 9.58 6.51 -10.80
CA GLY A 22 8.89 6.85 -9.55
C GLY A 22 7.36 6.93 -9.65
N LYS A 23 6.81 7.00 -10.86
CA LYS A 23 5.36 7.01 -11.11
C LYS A 23 4.73 5.60 -11.18
N LYS A 24 5.50 4.56 -11.51
CA LYS A 24 4.94 3.21 -11.71
C LYS A 24 4.73 2.44 -10.41
N ILE A 25 5.59 2.63 -9.42
CA ILE A 25 5.36 2.05 -8.08
C ILE A 25 4.01 2.47 -7.47
N PRO A 26 3.65 3.77 -7.39
CA PRO A 26 2.35 4.17 -6.84
C PRO A 26 1.17 3.77 -7.74
N GLU A 27 1.36 3.70 -9.05
CA GLU A 27 0.35 3.20 -10.01
C GLU A 27 0.03 1.71 -9.76
N LEU A 28 1.07 0.89 -9.62
CA LEU A 28 0.96 -0.54 -9.30
C LEU A 28 0.39 -0.78 -7.90
N MET A 29 0.83 -0.01 -6.90
CA MET A 29 0.29 -0.08 -5.53
C MET A 29 -1.20 0.29 -5.49
N LYS A 30 -1.63 1.30 -6.25
CA LYS A 30 -3.05 1.67 -6.35
C LYS A 30 -3.87 0.57 -7.00
N GLY A 31 -3.38 -0.05 -8.07
CA GLY A 31 -4.04 -1.18 -8.73
C GLY A 31 -4.14 -2.41 -7.83
N LEU A 32 -3.01 -2.82 -7.24
CA LEU A 32 -2.93 -3.94 -6.30
C LEU A 32 -3.79 -3.69 -5.05
N GLY A 33 -3.75 -2.49 -4.49
CA GLY A 33 -4.51 -2.12 -3.30
C GLY A 33 -6.02 -2.15 -3.53
N LYS A 34 -6.49 -1.72 -4.72
CA LYS A 34 -7.91 -1.88 -5.11
C LYS A 34 -8.27 -3.35 -5.26
N GLY A 35 -7.45 -4.15 -5.94
CA GLY A 35 -7.70 -5.59 -6.10
C GLY A 35 -7.72 -6.34 -4.77
N ILE A 36 -6.80 -6.05 -3.85
CA ILE A 36 -6.78 -6.62 -2.50
C ILE A 36 -8.00 -6.17 -1.70
N LYS A 37 -8.43 -4.90 -1.84
CA LYS A 37 -9.62 -4.38 -1.17
C LYS A 37 -10.88 -5.09 -1.67
N GLU A 38 -11.08 -5.15 -2.98
CA GLU A 38 -12.21 -5.85 -3.60
C GLU A 38 -12.21 -7.34 -3.28
N PHE A 39 -11.02 -7.98 -3.29
CA PHE A 39 -10.87 -9.37 -2.87
C PHE A 39 -11.23 -9.57 -1.40
N LYS A 40 -10.80 -8.66 -0.53
CA LYS A 40 -11.13 -8.71 0.90
C LYS A 40 -12.62 -8.48 1.13
N ASP A 41 -13.22 -7.52 0.43
CA ASP A 41 -14.64 -7.16 0.54
C ASP A 41 -15.53 -8.31 0.03
N ALA A 42 -15.17 -8.94 -1.10
CA ALA A 42 -15.87 -10.11 -1.63
C ALA A 42 -15.68 -11.35 -0.74
N SER A 43 -14.47 -11.55 -0.20
CA SER A 43 -14.17 -12.68 0.68
C SER A 43 -14.73 -12.50 2.10
N LYS A 44 -15.17 -11.29 2.47
CA LYS A 44 -15.80 -10.96 3.77
C LYS A 44 -17.32 -11.09 3.78
N GLY A 45 -17.95 -11.53 2.68
CA GLY A 45 -19.38 -11.86 2.55
C GLY A 45 -20.29 -11.41 3.70
N GLU A 46 -20.98 -10.29 3.50
CA GLU A 46 -22.09 -9.77 4.33
C GLU A 46 -21.85 -9.24 5.76
N GLU A 47 -20.66 -9.30 6.36
CA GLU A 47 -20.40 -8.62 7.64
C GLU A 47 -19.39 -7.47 7.54
N SER A 48 -19.83 -6.34 6.99
CA SER A 48 -19.46 -4.98 7.47
C SER A 48 -19.92 -3.89 6.50
N SER A 49 -21.23 -3.69 6.38
CA SER A 49 -21.75 -2.35 6.15
C SER A 49 -21.74 -1.59 7.48
N THR A 50 -20.56 -1.23 7.96
CA THR A 50 -20.43 -0.26 9.04
C THR A 50 -19.66 0.93 8.50
N PRO A 51 -20.34 2.06 8.25
CA PRO A 51 -19.61 3.31 8.10
C PRO A 51 -19.02 3.57 9.47
N THR A 52 -17.70 3.46 9.62
CA THR A 52 -17.02 4.12 10.75
C THR A 52 -17.03 5.62 10.44
N THR A 53 -18.23 6.20 10.51
CA THR A 53 -18.48 7.59 10.80
C THR A 53 -18.46 7.70 12.31
N GLU A 54 -17.29 7.93 12.90
CA GLU A 54 -17.20 8.37 14.29
C GLU A 54 -16.04 9.37 14.46
N GLU A 55 -16.33 10.64 14.17
CA GLU A 55 -16.04 11.82 14.99
C GLU A 55 -16.69 13.03 14.26
N LYS A 56 -17.56 13.86 14.82
CA LYS A 56 -17.77 14.25 16.21
C LYS A 56 -19.12 14.97 16.33
N VAL A 57 -20.00 14.49 17.21
CA VAL A 57 -21.11 15.28 17.78
C VAL A 57 -20.59 15.85 19.11
N LYS A 58 -20.28 17.15 19.13
CA LYS A 58 -20.68 18.10 20.18
C LYS A 58 -20.24 19.52 19.81
#